data_AF-A0A0Q6GUV1-F1
#
_entry.id   AF-A0A0Q6GUV1-F1
#
_cell.length_a   1.000
_cell.length_b   1.000
_cell.length_c   1.000
_cell.angle_alpha   90.00
_cell.angle_beta   90.00
_cell.angle_gamma   90.00
#
_symmetry.space_group_name_H-M   'P 1'
#
loop_
_entity.id
_entity.type
_entity.pdbx_description
1 polymer ?
#
loop_
_entity_poly.entity_id
_entity_poly.type
_entity_poly.pdbx_seq_one_letter_code
_entity_poly.pdbx_strand_id
1 'polypeptide(L)'
;MGFEQAGVSFRPSLEVHQISTALSLVEGGAGVAILPTYAFAAINGRRIIARALTNPAVSRDVNIVTARERTISPASLAVRLILRRVLREMVPELV
;
A
#
# COMPACT_ATOMS: atom_id res chain seq x y z
N MET A 1 -7.34 -3.96 15.70
CA MET A 1 -6.98 -3.28 14.42
C MET A 1 -6.43 -1.88 14.72
N GLY A 2 -5.66 -1.25 13.83
CA GLY A 2 -4.91 -0.01 14.13
C GLY A 2 -5.73 1.16 14.72
N PHE A 3 -6.98 1.35 14.30
CA PHE A 3 -7.85 2.38 14.86
C PHE A 3 -8.29 2.11 16.31
N GLU A 4 -8.46 0.84 16.68
CA GLU A 4 -8.80 0.45 18.07
C GLU A 4 -7.63 0.75 19.01
N GLN A 5 -6.40 0.46 18.58
CA GLN A 5 -5.18 0.78 19.34
C GLN A 5 -5.00 2.29 19.50
N ALA A 6 -5.39 3.09 18.51
CA ALA A 6 -5.42 4.54 18.60
C ALA A 6 -6.61 5.08 19.43
N GLY A 7 -7.51 4.22 19.94
CA GLY A 7 -8.67 4.63 20.72
C GLY A 7 -9.71 5.43 19.93
N VAL A 8 -9.74 5.30 18.60
CA VAL A 8 -10.66 6.03 17.72
C VAL A 8 -11.78 5.13 17.19
N SER A 9 -12.99 5.67 17.15
CA SER A 9 -14.15 5.00 16.53
C SER A 9 -13.99 5.00 15.01
N PHE A 10 -14.10 3.82 14.39
CA PHE A 10 -14.06 3.69 12.94
C PHE A 10 -15.45 3.96 12.35
N ARG A 11 -15.62 5.12 11.70
CA ARG A 11 -16.87 5.55 11.05
C ARG A 11 -16.56 6.12 9.66
N PRO A 12 -16.39 5.28 8.62
CA PRO A 12 -16.12 5.76 7.28
C PRO A 12 -17.34 6.51 6.73
N SER A 13 -17.12 7.66 6.07
CA SER A 13 -18.17 8.36 5.33
C SER A 13 -18.43 7.75 3.95
N LEU A 14 -17.41 7.09 3.40
CA LEU A 14 -17.43 6.43 2.10
C LEU A 14 -16.65 5.12 2.19
N GLU A 15 -17.19 4.08 1.57
CA GLU A 15 -16.53 2.78 1.46
C GLU A 15 -16.27 2.47 -0.01
N VAL A 16 -15.04 2.05 -0.31
CA VAL A 16 -14.60 1.71 -1.66
C VAL A 16 -13.70 0.48 -1.63
N HIS A 17 -13.68 -0.27 -2.73
CA HIS A 17 -12.90 -1.51 -2.84
C HIS A 17 -11.51 -1.33 -3.48
N GLN A 18 -11.27 -0.21 -4.18
CA GLN A 18 -10.04 0.01 -4.94
C GLN A 18 -9.28 1.24 -4.45
N ILE A 19 -7.96 1.11 -4.33
CA ILE A 19 -7.04 2.18 -3.92
C ILE A 19 -7.10 3.35 -4.90
N SER A 20 -7.13 3.07 -6.21
CA SER A 20 -7.25 4.08 -7.27
C SER A 20 -8.48 4.96 -7.08
N THR A 21 -9.63 4.37 -6.75
CA THR A 21 -10.87 5.08 -6.46
C THR A 21 -10.74 5.95 -5.21
N ALA A 22 -10.17 5.41 -4.12
CA ALA A 22 -9.92 6.18 -2.90
C ALA A 22 -9.04 7.41 -3.19
N LEU A 23 -7.96 7.25 -3.96
CA LEU A 23 -7.08 8.37 -4.34
C LEU A 23 -7.81 9.43 -5.17
N SER A 24 -8.61 9.03 -6.14
CA SER A 24 -9.38 9.99 -6.95
C SER A 24 -10.44 10.74 -6.12
N LEU A 25 -11.05 10.10 -5.14
CA LEU A 25 -11.97 10.75 -4.20
C LEU A 25 -11.25 11.77 -3.31
N VAL A 26 -10.07 11.42 -2.78
CA VAL A 26 -9.22 12.35 -1.99
C VAL A 26 -8.80 13.54 -2.84
N GLU A 27 -8.33 13.31 -4.06
CA GLU A 27 -7.92 14.37 -4.99
C GLU A 27 -9.08 15.29 -5.40
N GLY A 28 -10.29 14.74 -5.49
CA GLY A 28 -11.54 15.48 -5.70
C GLY A 28 -12.10 16.19 -4.46
N GLY A 29 -11.44 16.05 -3.30
CA GLY A 29 -11.82 16.74 -2.07
C GLY A 29 -12.88 16.03 -1.22
N ALA A 30 -13.18 14.75 -1.46
CA ALA A 30 -14.17 14.00 -0.67
C ALA A 30 -13.71 13.66 0.76
N GLY A 31 -12.44 13.91 1.11
CA GLY A 31 -11.90 13.69 2.45
C GLY A 31 -10.47 13.15 2.43
N VAL A 32 -10.15 12.31 3.42
CA VAL A 32 -8.85 11.63 3.56
C VAL A 32 -9.01 10.11 3.50
N ALA A 33 -7.95 9.41 3.10
CA ALA A 33 -7.91 7.95 3.09
C ALA A 33 -6.68 7.43 3.84
N ILE A 34 -6.85 6.33 4.56
CA ILE A 34 -5.75 5.56 5.15
C ILE A 34 -5.46 4.41 4.20
N LEU A 35 -4.26 4.38 3.63
CA LEU A 35 -3.85 3.43 2.59
C LEU A 35 -2.51 2.77 2.94
N PRO A 36 -2.24 1.54 2.47
CA PRO A 36 -0.91 0.94 2.57
C PRO A 36 0.15 1.78 1.87
N THR A 37 1.40 1.72 2.34
CA THR A 37 2.51 2.58 1.85
C THR A 37 2.74 2.48 0.35
N TYR A 38 2.56 1.30 -0.26
CA TYR A 38 2.75 1.11 -1.71
C TYR A 38 1.75 1.91 -2.57
N ALA A 39 0.65 2.41 -2.00
CA ALA A 39 -0.26 3.31 -2.70
C ALA A 39 0.44 4.63 -3.11
N PHE A 40 1.55 4.97 -2.47
CA PHE A 40 2.37 6.13 -2.81
C PHE A 40 2.88 6.09 -4.25
N ALA A 41 3.16 4.90 -4.79
CA ALA A 41 3.52 4.74 -6.20
C ALA A 41 2.45 5.30 -7.17
N ALA A 42 1.18 5.34 -6.75
CA ALA A 42 0.06 5.88 -7.52
C ALA A 42 -0.28 7.34 -7.20
N ILE A 43 0.46 7.99 -6.28
CA ILE A 43 0.29 9.40 -5.92
C ILE A 43 1.05 10.33 -6.87
N ASN A 44 2.12 9.86 -7.52
CA ASN A 44 2.94 10.71 -8.37
C ASN A 44 2.09 11.41 -9.46
N GLY A 45 2.24 12.75 -9.57
CA GLY A 45 1.45 13.58 -10.48
C GLY A 45 0.06 13.97 -10.00
N ARG A 46 -0.39 13.50 -8.83
CA ARG A 46 -1.67 13.88 -8.21
C ARG A 46 -1.48 15.00 -7.20
N ARG A 47 -2.52 15.80 -6.98
CA ARG A 47 -2.53 16.85 -5.93
C ARG A 47 -2.92 16.27 -4.58
N ILE A 48 -2.13 15.33 -4.07
CA ILE A 48 -2.38 14.63 -2.80
C ILE A 48 -1.14 14.74 -1.91
N ILE A 49 -1.33 15.07 -0.64
CA ILE A 49 -0.28 15.03 0.38
C ILE A 49 -0.41 13.71 1.13
N ALA A 50 0.66 12.92 1.15
CA ALA A 50 0.76 11.71 1.95
C ALA A 50 1.47 12.00 3.28
N ARG A 51 0.98 11.41 4.38
CA ARG A 51 1.62 11.47 5.70
C ARG A 51 1.70 10.08 6.31
N ALA A 52 2.83 9.75 6.92
CA ALA A 52 3.01 8.50 7.63
C ALA A 52 2.16 8.45 8.90
N LEU A 53 1.55 7.29 9.18
CA LEU A 53 0.93 6.99 10.47
C LEU A 53 1.94 6.27 11.36
N THR A 54 2.30 6.88 12.48
CA THR A 54 3.38 6.38 13.37
C THR A 54 2.87 5.87 14.71
N ASN A 55 1.67 6.25 15.15
CA ASN A 55 1.11 5.86 16.45
C ASN A 55 -0.38 5.45 16.33
N PRO A 56 -0.70 4.18 16.07
CA PRO A 56 0.22 3.06 15.87
C PRO A 56 0.74 2.98 14.43
N ALA A 57 2.00 2.57 14.28
CA ALA A 57 2.49 2.07 13.01
C ALA A 57 1.95 0.66 12.79
N VAL A 58 1.33 0.40 11.63
CA VAL A 58 0.77 -0.92 11.32
C VAL A 58 1.39 -1.48 10.03
N SER A 59 2.26 -2.47 10.19
CA SER A 59 2.95 -3.16 9.09
C SER A 59 2.16 -4.37 8.57
N ARG A 60 2.32 -4.65 7.28
CA ARG A 60 1.85 -5.88 6.63
C ARG A 60 2.91 -6.34 5.64
N ASP A 61 3.21 -7.63 5.67
CA ASP A 61 4.21 -8.21 4.78
C ASP A 61 3.63 -8.51 3.39
N VAL A 62 4.40 -8.22 2.36
CA VAL A 62 4.13 -8.63 0.98
C VAL A 62 5.12 -9.73 0.61
N ASN A 63 4.60 -10.93 0.37
CA ASN A 63 5.42 -12.13 0.17
C ASN A 63 5.24 -12.72 -1.22
N ILE A 64 6.32 -13.28 -1.78
CA ILE A 64 6.27 -14.06 -3.01
C ILE A 64 6.08 -15.53 -2.63
N VAL A 65 4.99 -16.14 -3.08
CA VAL A 65 4.67 -17.54 -2.82
C VAL A 65 5.05 -18.39 -4.03
N THR A 66 5.67 -19.55 -3.79
CA THR A 66 6.06 -20.51 -4.82
C THR A 66 5.55 -21.91 -4.47
N ALA A 67 5.15 -22.69 -5.47
CA ALA A 67 4.71 -24.07 -5.26
C ALA A 67 5.88 -24.93 -4.74
N ARG A 68 5.66 -25.65 -3.63
CA ARG A 68 6.69 -26.46 -2.95
C ARG A 68 7.25 -27.57 -3.84
N GLU A 69 6.39 -28.22 -4.63
CA GLU A 69 6.71 -29.43 -5.39
C GLU A 69 7.15 -29.17 -6.84
N ARG A 70 7.25 -27.90 -7.23
CA ARG A 70 7.66 -27.51 -8.59
C ARG A 70 9.08 -26.97 -8.56
N THR A 71 9.93 -27.50 -9.44
CA THR A 71 11.21 -26.84 -9.74
C THR A 71 10.94 -25.45 -10.30
N ILE A 72 11.52 -24.43 -9.68
CA ILE A 72 11.43 -23.05 -10.16
C ILE A 72 12.16 -22.94 -11.50
N SER A 73 11.49 -22.41 -12.52
CA SER A 73 12.10 -22.18 -13.83
C SER A 73 13.13 -21.03 -13.79
N PRO A 74 14.13 -21.02 -14.70
CA PRO A 74 15.04 -19.88 -14.84
C PRO A 74 14.31 -18.54 -15.04
N ALA A 75 13.21 -18.52 -15.81
CA ALA A 75 12.41 -17.33 -16.02
C ALA A 75 11.77 -16.82 -14.72
N SER A 76 11.24 -17.71 -13.89
CA SER A 76 10.68 -17.35 -12.58
C SER A 76 11.73 -16.78 -11.62
N LEU A 77 12.97 -17.29 -11.65
CA LEU A 77 14.08 -16.71 -10.89
C LEU A 77 14.38 -15.28 -11.34
N ALA A 78 14.44 -15.04 -12.65
CA ALA A 78 14.68 -13.72 -13.21
C ALA A 78 13.56 -12.73 -12.84
N VAL A 79 12.29 -13.12 -12.99
CA VAL A 79 11.15 -12.29 -12.61
C VAL A 79 11.14 -11.99 -11.13
N ARG A 80 11.51 -12.95 -10.27
CA ARG A 80 11.59 -12.74 -8.82
C ARG A 80 12.56 -11.62 -8.44
N LEU A 81 13.69 -11.50 -9.14
CA LEU A 81 14.65 -10.42 -8.93
C LEU A 81 14.05 -9.05 -9.33
N ILE A 82 13.36 -9.00 -10.46
CA ILE A 82 12.68 -7.79 -10.95
C ILE A 82 11.57 -7.36 -9.96
N LEU A 83 10.71 -8.29 -9.54
CA LEU A 83 9.64 -8.01 -8.58
C LEU A 83 10.19 -7.45 -7.27
N ARG A 84 11.26 -8.04 -6.72
CA ARG A 84 11.91 -7.54 -5.50
C ARG A 84 12.48 -6.14 -5.66
N ARG A 85 12.93 -5.76 -6.85
CA ARG A 85 13.39 -4.40 -7.13
C ARG A 85 12.21 -3.44 -7.20
N VAL A 86 11.23 -3.72 -8.05
CA VAL A 86 10.05 -2.87 -8.27
C VAL A 86 9.29 -2.63 -6.96
N LEU A 87 9.05 -3.68 -6.16
CA LEU A 87 8.32 -3.54 -4.90
C LEU A 87 9.04 -2.65 -3.87
N ARG A 88 10.39 -2.62 -3.88
CA ARG A 88 11.17 -1.73 -3.02
C ARG A 88 11.08 -0.27 -3.49
N GLU A 89 11.10 -0.05 -4.80
CA GLU A 89 10.96 1.28 -5.40
C GLU A 89 9.55 1.88 -5.18
N MET A 90 8.52 1.05 -4.98
CA MET A 90 7.16 1.50 -4.69
C MET A 90 6.96 2.06 -3.27
N VAL A 91 7.89 1.80 -2.35
CA VAL A 91 7.81 2.24 -0.95
C VAL A 91 8.82 3.36 -0.74
N PRO A 92 8.38 4.63 -0.61
CA PRO A 92 9.30 5.71 -0.30
C PRO A 92 9.85 5.59 1.12
N GLU A 93 11.04 6.14 1.35
CA GLU A 93 11.47 6.52 2.70
C GLU A 93 10.63 7.71 3.15
N LEU A 94 9.66 7.46 4.04
CA LEU A 94 8.84 8.51 4.63
C LEU A 94 9.61 9.11 5.81
N VAL A 95 10.02 10.37 5.69
CA VAL A 95 10.62 11.20 6.77
C VAL A 95 9.53 11.76 7.67
#